data_AF-A0A9P8FJM2-F1
#
_entry.id   AF-A0A9P8FJM2-F1
#
_cell.length_a   1.000
_cell.length_b   1.000
_cell.length_c   1.000
_cell.angle_alpha   90.00
_cell.angle_beta   90.00
_cell.angle_gamma   90.00
#
_symmetry.space_group_name_H-M   'P 1'
#
loop_
_entity.id
_entity.type
_entity.pdbx_description
1 polymer ?
#
loop_
_entity_poly.entity_id
_entity_poly.type
_entity_poly.pdbx_seq_one_letter_code
_entity_poly.pdbx_strand_id
1 'polypeptide(L)'
;MSVESLRSLEQVRQRLNTLANTIGKLLHDLDTNDPLPSWPSLQNSANLLYHNLDSLNKILAGAQPLLANAHVYPLPSYPGRTQEDLLTQLLRKKLQPQVEDWIANGERHAANSALDPSQTNGSSANRSPPAPQSMNPAQLTDLWEWAGREGNRIAREMGADSFDDVFTLEEHELGIENVVTGLRRKLWDSDDEDEDDDAGAQDKKQDDKQLDMDVEVVDTIPEPVKRLQRHNVDPSKPPMSIEHILRFALTAREPPNVV
;
A
#
# COMPACT_ATOMS: atom_id res chain seq x y z
N MET A 1 23.15 37.07 4.11
CA MET A 1 21.88 36.29 4.18
C MET A 1 20.89 37.07 5.02
N SER A 2 19.61 37.12 4.63
CA SER A 2 18.58 37.71 5.48
C SER A 2 18.22 36.77 6.63
N VAL A 3 17.65 37.30 7.71
CA VAL A 3 17.22 36.50 8.87
C VAL A 3 16.16 35.46 8.48
N GLU A 4 15.29 35.80 7.53
CA GLU A 4 14.26 34.89 7.01
C GLU A 4 14.87 33.72 6.24
N SER A 5 15.91 33.97 5.44
CA SER A 5 16.67 32.94 4.74
C SER A 5 17.35 31.96 5.69
N LEU A 6 17.86 32.45 6.82
CA LEU A 6 18.46 31.61 7.84
C LEU A 6 17.41 30.74 8.54
N ARG A 7 16.24 31.31 8.83
CA ARG A 7 15.13 30.59 9.47
C ARG A 7 14.63 29.44 8.58
N SER A 8 14.43 29.67 7.29
CA SER A 8 13.97 28.63 6.37
C SER A 8 15.01 27.52 6.20
N LEU A 9 16.31 27.86 6.16
CA LEU A 9 17.38 26.86 6.14
C LEU A 9 17.43 26.02 7.42
N GLU A 10 17.27 26.64 8.59
CA GLU A 10 17.21 25.90 9.86
C GLU A 10 15.98 24.98 9.93
N GLN A 11 14.85 25.42 9.38
CA GLN A 11 13.66 24.58 9.28
C GLN A 11 13.90 23.34 8.40
N VAL A 12 14.58 23.50 7.25
CA VAL A 12 15.01 22.38 6.40
C VAL A 12 15.96 21.45 7.17
N ARG A 13 16.95 22.01 7.86
CA ARG A 13 17.92 21.26 8.67
C ARG A 13 17.24 20.42 9.75
N GLN A 14 16.31 21.02 10.49
CA GLN A 14 15.58 20.33 11.56
C GLN A 14 14.81 19.12 11.03
N ARG A 15 14.15 19.26 9.87
CA ARG A 15 13.37 18.19 9.25
C ARG A 15 14.23 17.07 8.67
N LEU A 16 15.36 17.43 8.03
CA LEU A 16 16.36 16.44 7.59
C LEU A 16 16.89 15.64 8.78
N ASN A 17 17.15 16.29 9.91
CA ASN A 17 17.58 15.60 11.12
C ASN A 17 16.50 14.65 11.66
N THR A 18 15.23 15.07 11.68
CA THR A 18 14.12 14.18 12.07
C THR A 18 14.05 12.95 11.16
N LEU A 19 14.15 13.14 9.84
CA LEU A 19 14.14 12.05 8.86
C LEU A 19 15.31 11.08 9.08
N ALA A 20 16.53 11.61 9.25
CA ALA A 20 17.71 10.79 9.52
C ALA A 20 17.54 9.94 10.78
N ASN A 21 17.00 10.52 11.86
CA ASN A 21 16.71 9.79 13.09
C ASN A 21 15.63 8.71 12.90
N THR A 22 14.59 8.96 12.09
CA THR A 22 13.57 7.94 11.79
C THR A 22 14.12 6.77 10.98
N ILE A 23 14.99 7.05 9.99
CA ILE A 23 15.65 6.01 9.20
C ILE A 23 16.61 5.20 10.09
N GLY A 24 17.40 5.88 10.93
CA GLY A 24 18.30 5.21 11.87
C GLY A 24 17.56 4.30 12.86
N LYS A 25 16.39 4.74 13.35
CA LYS A 25 15.52 3.89 14.19
C LYS A 25 14.97 2.69 13.44
N LEU A 26 14.51 2.87 12.21
CA LEU A 26 14.02 1.77 11.37
C LEU A 26 15.12 0.74 11.09
N LEU A 27 16.32 1.21 10.75
CA LEU A 27 17.46 0.34 10.53
C LEU A 27 17.82 -0.44 11.81
N HIS A 28 17.86 0.25 12.95
CA HIS A 28 18.13 -0.39 14.24
C HIS A 28 17.06 -1.44 14.61
N ASP A 29 15.79 -1.15 14.35
CA ASP A 29 14.67 -2.09 14.56
C ASP A 29 14.81 -3.32 13.65
N LEU A 30 15.26 -3.15 12.41
CA LEU A 30 15.50 -4.24 11.48
C LEU A 30 16.72 -5.09 11.85
N ASP A 31 17.80 -4.46 12.34
CA ASP A 31 19.04 -5.15 12.73
C ASP A 31 18.93 -5.88 14.06
N THR A 32 18.08 -5.39 14.98
CA THR A 32 18.00 -5.91 16.36
C THR A 32 16.95 -7.00 16.53
N ASN A 33 15.88 -6.98 15.73
CA ASN A 33 14.83 -8.00 15.82
C ASN A 33 15.14 -9.19 14.90
N ASP A 34 15.50 -10.31 15.52
CA ASP A 34 15.51 -11.64 14.88
C ASP A 34 14.57 -12.57 15.66
N PRO A 35 13.39 -12.95 15.13
CA PRO A 35 12.92 -12.75 13.75
C PRO A 35 12.49 -11.31 13.44
N LEU A 36 12.36 -11.02 12.13
CA LEU A 36 11.90 -9.72 11.63
C LEU A 36 10.68 -9.18 12.39
N PRO A 37 10.58 -7.86 12.60
CA PRO A 37 9.45 -7.26 13.31
C PRO A 37 8.13 -7.56 12.59
N SER A 38 7.04 -7.58 13.35
CA SER A 38 5.72 -7.87 12.81
C SER A 38 5.35 -6.88 11.69
N TRP A 39 4.64 -7.36 10.67
CA TRP A 39 4.21 -6.53 9.53
C TRP A 39 3.51 -5.22 9.95
N PRO A 40 2.59 -5.20 10.93
CA PRO A 40 1.96 -3.96 11.38
C PRO A 40 2.97 -2.95 11.96
N SER A 41 4.02 -3.42 12.64
CA SER A 41 5.09 -2.56 13.15
C SER A 41 5.87 -1.93 12.00
N LEU A 42 6.24 -2.74 11.01
CA LEU A 42 6.94 -2.26 9.82
C LEU A 42 6.08 -1.25 9.04
N GLN A 43 4.79 -1.53 8.85
CA GLN A 43 3.87 -0.62 8.18
C GLN A 43 3.75 0.72 8.92
N ASN A 44 3.67 0.71 10.25
CA ASN A 44 3.63 1.93 11.05
C ASN A 44 4.94 2.75 10.89
N SER A 45 6.10 2.08 10.90
CA SER A 45 7.39 2.73 10.69
C SER A 45 7.52 3.34 9.28
N ALA A 46 6.99 2.67 8.25
CA ALA A 46 6.95 3.16 6.88
C ALA A 46 6.00 4.35 6.72
N ASN A 47 4.83 4.32 7.36
CA ASN A 47 3.90 5.45 7.39
C ASN A 47 4.53 6.67 8.06
N LEU A 48 5.26 6.48 9.18
CA LEU A 48 5.99 7.56 9.82
C LEU A 48 7.07 8.14 8.90
N LEU A 49 7.81 7.29 8.19
CA LEU A 49 8.81 7.72 7.21
C LEU A 49 8.15 8.55 6.08
N TYR A 50 7.03 8.08 5.54
CA TYR A 50 6.26 8.78 4.53
C TYR A 50 5.83 10.17 4.99
N HIS A 51 5.28 10.31 6.20
CA HIS A 51 4.89 11.62 6.74
C HIS A 51 6.09 12.58 6.90
N ASN A 52 7.26 12.07 7.29
CA ASN A 52 8.47 12.88 7.38
C ASN A 52 8.97 13.31 6.00
N LEU A 53 8.91 12.43 4.99
CA LEU A 53 9.26 12.76 3.60
C LEU A 53 8.29 13.78 2.99
N ASP A 54 6.98 13.62 3.19
CA ASP A 54 5.97 14.58 2.73
C ASP A 54 6.16 15.96 3.40
N SER A 55 6.40 15.97 4.71
CA SER A 55 6.71 17.21 5.43
C SER A 55 7.98 17.88 4.92
N LEU A 56 9.03 17.11 4.62
CA LEU A 56 10.27 17.62 4.05
C LEU A 56 10.02 18.20 2.66
N ASN A 57 9.28 17.50 1.81
CA ASN A 57 8.95 17.95 0.47
C ASN A 57 8.23 19.30 0.48
N LYS A 58 7.21 19.46 1.35
CA LYS A 58 6.49 20.73 1.53
C LYS A 58 7.41 21.87 1.94
N ILE A 59 8.33 21.63 2.86
CA ILE A 59 9.27 22.65 3.35
C ILE A 59 10.34 22.97 2.30
N LEU A 60 10.82 21.97 1.57
CA LEU A 60 11.77 22.15 0.48
C LEU A 60 11.15 22.92 -0.69
N ALA A 61 9.90 22.62 -1.04
CA ALA A 61 9.14 23.36 -2.05
C ALA A 61 8.95 24.83 -1.65
N GLY A 62 8.64 25.10 -0.37
CA GLY A 62 8.58 26.47 0.16
C GLY A 62 9.93 27.20 0.16
N ALA A 63 11.03 26.48 0.39
CA ALA A 63 12.39 27.02 0.39
C ALA A 63 13.07 27.02 -1.00
N GLN A 64 12.43 26.49 -2.04
CA GLN A 64 12.97 26.38 -3.39
C GLN A 64 13.58 27.68 -3.95
N PRO A 65 12.92 28.86 -3.87
CA PRO A 65 13.49 30.08 -4.44
C PRO A 65 14.79 30.52 -3.74
N LEU A 66 14.94 30.18 -2.46
CA LEU A 66 16.17 30.42 -1.72
C LEU A 66 17.25 29.43 -2.13
N LEU A 67 16.93 28.14 -2.19
CA LEU A 67 17.89 27.07 -2.46
C LEU A 67 18.40 27.12 -3.91
N ALA A 68 17.58 27.55 -4.86
CA ALA A 68 17.99 27.75 -6.25
C ALA A 68 19.02 28.87 -6.42
N ASN A 69 18.92 29.93 -5.61
CA ASN A 69 19.81 31.10 -5.67
C ASN A 69 21.01 30.99 -4.71
N ALA A 70 20.98 30.04 -3.76
CA ALA A 70 22.03 29.87 -2.78
C ALA A 70 23.23 29.12 -3.38
N HIS A 71 24.40 29.74 -3.35
CA HIS A 71 25.66 29.10 -3.72
C HIS A 71 26.41 28.68 -2.45
N VAL A 72 26.71 27.38 -2.33
CA VAL A 72 27.43 26.82 -1.19
C VAL A 72 28.93 26.75 -1.51
N TYR A 73 29.76 27.28 -0.62
CA TYR A 73 31.21 27.21 -0.66
C TYR A 73 31.76 26.87 0.74
N PRO A 74 32.92 26.19 0.85
CA PRO A 74 33.53 25.91 2.15
C PRO A 74 33.97 27.22 2.83
N LEU A 75 33.83 27.27 4.15
CA LEU A 75 34.36 28.38 4.94
C LEU A 75 35.91 28.34 4.96
N PRO A 76 36.59 29.48 5.16
CA PRO A 76 38.05 29.51 5.31
C PRO A 76 38.58 28.65 6.48
N SER A 77 37.73 28.32 7.45
CA SER A 77 38.05 27.42 8.57
C SER A 77 38.01 25.94 8.22
N TYR A 78 37.47 25.57 7.05
CA TYR A 78 37.38 24.17 6.62
C TYR A 78 38.77 23.67 6.18
N PRO A 79 39.20 22.47 6.61
CA PRO A 79 40.53 21.95 6.30
C PRO A 79 40.61 21.39 4.87
N GLY A 80 40.59 22.29 3.88
CA GLY A 80 40.50 21.94 2.46
C GLY A 80 41.66 21.11 1.92
N ARG A 81 42.87 21.22 2.49
CA ARG A 81 44.05 20.47 2.02
C ARG A 81 44.08 19.01 2.48
N THR A 82 43.42 18.69 3.59
CA THR A 82 43.45 17.34 4.19
C THR A 82 42.18 16.54 3.92
N GLN A 83 41.05 17.23 3.71
CA GLN A 83 39.72 16.62 3.57
C GLN A 83 39.00 17.11 2.31
N GLU A 84 39.75 17.32 1.23
CA GLU A 84 39.17 17.73 -0.06
C GLU A 84 38.16 16.70 -0.56
N ASP A 85 38.47 15.40 -0.45
CA ASP A 85 37.59 14.33 -0.92
C ASP A 85 36.24 14.28 -0.17
N LEU A 86 36.25 14.54 1.14
CA LEU A 86 35.01 14.66 1.91
C LEU A 86 34.17 15.86 1.46
N LEU A 87 34.82 16.98 1.13
CA LEU A 87 34.14 18.17 0.65
C LEU A 87 33.46 17.92 -0.70
N THR A 88 34.14 17.26 -1.63
CA THR A 88 33.56 16.92 -2.94
C THR A 88 32.39 15.95 -2.79
N GLN A 89 32.45 15.01 -1.85
CA GLN A 89 31.34 14.11 -1.51
C GLN A 89 30.14 14.86 -0.91
N LEU A 90 30.37 15.80 0.02
CA LEU A 90 29.30 16.58 0.66
C LEU A 90 28.61 17.56 -0.30
N LEU A 91 29.39 18.20 -1.19
CA LEU A 91 28.87 19.15 -2.17
C LEU A 91 28.46 18.49 -3.50
N ARG A 92 28.46 17.16 -3.56
CA ARG A 92 28.08 16.41 -4.75
C ARG A 92 26.61 16.67 -5.09
N LYS A 93 26.37 17.19 -6.30
CA LYS A 93 25.02 17.34 -6.88
C LYS A 93 24.62 16.18 -7.78
N LYS A 94 25.56 15.31 -8.14
CA LYS A 94 25.29 14.17 -9.00
C LYS A 94 24.43 13.16 -8.24
N LEU A 95 23.31 12.78 -8.85
CA LEU A 95 22.37 11.80 -8.35
C LEU A 95 23.05 10.43 -8.16
N GLN A 96 22.39 9.54 -7.42
CA GLN A 96 22.86 8.16 -7.30
C GLN A 96 22.61 7.41 -8.61
N PRO A 97 23.53 6.53 -9.06
CA PRO A 97 23.40 5.83 -10.33
C PRO A 97 22.08 5.08 -10.49
N GLN A 98 21.59 4.44 -9.42
CA GLN A 98 20.32 3.71 -9.44
C GLN A 98 19.12 4.61 -9.78
N VAL A 99 19.13 5.86 -9.31
CA VAL A 99 18.05 6.81 -9.60
C VAL A 99 18.22 7.41 -11.00
N GLU A 100 19.46 7.57 -11.49
CA GLU A 100 19.72 7.93 -12.90
C GLU A 100 19.16 6.85 -13.84
N ASP A 101 19.41 5.57 -13.54
CA ASP A 101 18.86 4.43 -14.29
C ASP A 101 17.34 4.39 -14.26
N TRP A 102 16.72 4.67 -13.11
CA TRP A 102 15.26 4.73 -12.98
C TRP A 102 14.65 5.86 -13.82
N ILE A 103 15.27 7.05 -13.82
CA ILE A 103 14.83 8.17 -14.66
C ILE A 103 14.96 7.79 -16.13
N ALA A 104 16.09 7.25 -16.55
CA ALA A 104 16.32 6.82 -17.93
C ALA A 104 15.32 5.74 -18.38
N ASN A 105 15.01 4.78 -17.50
CA ASN A 105 13.96 3.79 -17.76
C ASN A 105 12.59 4.44 -17.87
N GLY A 106 12.25 5.38 -16.98
CA GLY A 106 11.00 6.15 -17.04
C GLY A 106 10.84 6.91 -18.37
N GLU A 107 11.90 7.57 -18.83
CA GLU A 107 11.92 8.25 -20.14
C GLU A 107 11.73 7.28 -21.30
N ARG A 108 12.39 6.12 -21.27
CA ARG A 108 12.20 5.05 -22.28
C ARG A 108 10.77 4.53 -22.29
N HIS A 109 10.16 4.31 -21.13
CA HIS A 109 8.76 3.89 -21.01
C HIS A 109 7.81 4.97 -21.54
N ALA A 110 8.05 6.24 -21.23
CA ALA A 110 7.25 7.34 -21.77
C ALA A 110 7.35 7.44 -23.29
N ALA A 111 8.55 7.29 -23.87
CA ALA A 111 8.77 7.29 -25.31
C ALA A 111 8.08 6.10 -25.99
N ASN A 112 8.20 4.89 -25.43
CA ASN A 112 7.57 3.69 -25.98
C ASN A 112 6.04 3.77 -25.94
N SER A 113 5.46 4.28 -24.86
CA SER A 113 4.01 4.49 -24.73
C SER A 113 3.46 5.51 -25.74
N ALA A 114 4.27 6.46 -26.20
CA ALA A 114 3.88 7.42 -27.24
C ALA A 114 3.89 6.83 -28.66
N LEU A 115 4.65 5.76 -28.88
CA LEU A 115 4.83 5.14 -30.20
C LEU A 115 3.82 4.02 -30.50
N ASP A 116 3.24 3.38 -29.47
CA ASP A 116 2.28 2.29 -29.62
C ASP A 116 0.89 2.64 -29.05
N PRO A 117 0.02 3.31 -29.84
CA PRO A 117 -1.36 3.62 -29.43
C PRO A 117 -2.26 2.37 -29.34
N SER A 118 -1.79 1.18 -29.74
CA SER A 118 -2.56 -0.06 -29.65
C SER A 118 -2.51 -0.72 -28.27
N GLN A 119 -1.51 -0.36 -27.45
CA GLN A 119 -1.37 -0.87 -26.08
C GLN A 119 -1.89 0.08 -25.00
N THR A 120 -2.52 1.20 -25.38
CA THR A 120 -3.22 2.04 -24.42
C THR A 120 -4.47 1.31 -23.94
N ASN A 121 -4.46 0.90 -22.67
CA ASN A 121 -5.60 0.28 -22.01
C ASN A 121 -6.81 1.24 -22.11
N GLY A 122 -7.88 0.84 -22.84
CA GLY A 122 -9.10 1.64 -23.03
C GLY A 122 -9.48 2.04 -24.47
N SER A 123 -8.63 1.78 -25.47
CA SER A 123 -8.97 2.04 -26.88
C SER A 123 -9.91 0.97 -27.43
N SER A 124 -11.23 1.22 -27.35
CA SER A 124 -12.26 0.38 -27.99
C SER A 124 -11.99 0.32 -29.50
N ALA A 125 -11.63 -0.87 -29.99
CA ALA A 125 -11.25 -1.17 -31.37
C ALA A 125 -12.38 -1.02 -32.42
N ASN A 126 -13.50 -0.37 -32.10
CA ASN A 126 -14.67 -0.36 -33.00
C ASN A 126 -15.40 1.00 -33.12
N ARG A 127 -14.72 2.11 -32.85
CA ARG A 127 -15.18 3.45 -33.30
C ARG A 127 -14.09 4.11 -34.11
N SER A 128 -14.44 4.55 -35.31
CA SER A 128 -13.61 5.37 -36.21
C SER A 128 -12.87 6.46 -35.43
N PRO A 129 -11.57 6.68 -35.67
CA PRO A 129 -10.70 7.36 -34.71
C PRO A 129 -10.90 8.89 -34.75
N PRO A 130 -11.34 9.54 -33.67
CA PRO A 130 -10.58 10.69 -33.23
C PRO A 130 -9.22 10.17 -32.72
N ALA A 131 -8.13 10.86 -33.06
CA ALA A 131 -6.79 10.53 -32.59
C ALA A 131 -6.79 10.19 -31.09
N PRO A 132 -5.91 9.29 -30.60
CA PRO A 132 -5.71 9.11 -29.17
C PRO A 132 -5.32 10.47 -28.59
N GLN A 133 -6.28 11.17 -28.01
CA GLN A 133 -6.03 12.43 -27.34
C GLN A 133 -5.34 12.05 -26.05
N SER A 134 -4.00 11.98 -26.09
CA SER A 134 -3.21 12.07 -24.87
C SER A 134 -3.66 13.33 -24.16
N MET A 135 -4.37 13.18 -23.04
CA MET A 135 -4.87 14.33 -22.28
C MET A 135 -3.68 15.22 -21.93
N ASN A 136 -3.83 16.53 -22.14
CA ASN A 136 -2.82 17.49 -21.71
C ASN A 136 -2.65 17.37 -20.17
N PRO A 137 -1.43 17.49 -19.60
CA PRO A 137 -1.24 17.49 -18.15
C PRO A 137 -2.22 18.43 -17.41
N ALA A 138 -2.59 19.57 -17.99
CA ALA A 138 -3.58 20.48 -17.40
C ALA A 138 -5.01 19.88 -17.32
N GLN A 139 -5.41 19.10 -18.32
CA GLN A 139 -6.69 18.38 -18.31
C GLN A 139 -6.66 17.23 -17.29
N LEU A 140 -5.51 16.57 -17.14
CA LEU A 140 -5.33 15.51 -16.15
C LEU A 140 -5.43 16.07 -14.73
N THR A 141 -4.83 17.23 -14.45
CA THR A 141 -4.92 17.87 -13.14
C THR A 141 -6.35 18.30 -12.80
N ASP A 142 -7.08 18.85 -13.78
CA ASP A 142 -8.49 19.22 -13.61
C ASP A 142 -9.37 17.99 -13.33
N LEU A 143 -9.11 16.88 -14.04
CA LEU A 143 -9.79 15.61 -13.80
C LEU A 143 -9.53 15.07 -12.39
N TRP A 144 -8.28 15.08 -11.91
CA TRP A 144 -7.95 14.63 -10.56
C TRP A 144 -8.51 15.54 -9.48
N GLU A 145 -8.57 16.86 -9.72
CA GLU A 145 -9.21 17.81 -8.81
C GLU A 145 -10.72 17.58 -8.73
N TRP A 146 -11.40 17.36 -9.87
CA TRP A 146 -12.80 16.97 -9.90
C TRP A 146 -13.04 15.64 -9.17
N ALA A 147 -12.25 14.60 -9.49
CA ALA A 147 -12.39 13.26 -8.93
C ALA A 147 -12.24 13.26 -7.40
N GLY A 148 -11.27 14.03 -6.87
CA GLY A 148 -11.11 14.16 -5.42
C GLY A 148 -12.32 14.79 -4.74
N ARG A 149 -12.95 15.80 -5.35
CA ARG A 149 -14.14 16.47 -4.79
C ARG A 149 -15.39 15.60 -4.90
N GLU A 150 -15.57 14.93 -6.04
CA GLU A 150 -16.71 14.04 -6.28
C GLU A 150 -16.63 12.79 -5.39
N GLY A 151 -15.45 12.16 -5.30
CA GLY A 151 -15.24 11.04 -4.39
C GLY A 151 -15.51 11.40 -2.92
N ASN A 152 -15.09 12.59 -2.49
CA ASN A 152 -15.42 13.09 -1.15
C ASN A 152 -16.92 13.37 -0.95
N ARG A 153 -17.66 13.72 -2.01
CA ARG A 153 -19.12 13.90 -1.93
C ARG A 153 -19.82 12.57 -1.75
N ILE A 154 -19.47 11.58 -2.59
CA ILE A 154 -20.00 10.21 -2.51
C ILE A 154 -19.68 9.60 -1.15
N ALA A 155 -18.45 9.74 -0.66
CA ALA A 155 -18.06 9.26 0.66
C ALA A 155 -18.86 9.91 1.81
N ARG A 156 -19.33 11.16 1.65
CA ARG A 156 -20.21 11.82 2.63
C ARG A 156 -21.67 11.39 2.49
N GLU A 157 -22.13 11.13 1.27
CA GLU A 157 -23.49 10.69 0.98
C GLU A 157 -23.74 9.27 1.48
N MET A 158 -22.74 8.38 1.33
CA MET A 158 -22.75 7.04 1.92
C MET A 158 -22.75 7.09 3.47
N GLY A 159 -22.39 8.22 4.09
CA GLY A 159 -22.35 8.33 5.55
C GLY A 159 -21.30 7.42 6.19
N ALA A 160 -21.11 7.53 7.51
CA ALA A 160 -20.25 6.59 8.24
C ALA A 160 -20.90 5.20 8.35
N ASP A 161 -22.24 5.18 8.37
CA ASP A 161 -23.03 3.98 8.62
C ASP A 161 -22.94 2.97 7.47
N SER A 162 -22.85 3.40 6.20
CA SER A 162 -22.65 2.46 5.08
C SER A 162 -21.24 1.86 5.03
N PHE A 163 -20.26 2.39 5.77
CA PHE A 163 -18.92 1.80 5.88
C PHE A 163 -18.75 0.92 7.11
N ASP A 164 -19.60 1.09 8.12
CA ASP A 164 -19.67 0.23 9.32
C ASP A 164 -20.64 -0.95 9.13
N ASP A 165 -21.49 -0.90 8.09
CA ASP A 165 -22.39 -1.99 7.76
C ASP A 165 -21.59 -3.21 7.26
N VAL A 166 -21.94 -4.36 7.82
CA VAL A 166 -21.39 -5.67 7.46
C VAL A 166 -21.96 -6.14 6.13
N PHE A 167 -23.08 -5.55 5.69
CA PHE A 167 -23.77 -5.87 4.46
C PHE A 167 -23.59 -4.78 3.42
N THR A 168 -23.46 -5.19 2.15
CA THR A 168 -23.45 -4.24 1.04
C THR A 168 -24.85 -3.66 0.80
N LEU A 169 -24.91 -2.48 0.20
CA LEU A 169 -26.19 -1.81 -0.11
C LEU A 169 -27.11 -2.69 -1.00
N GLU A 170 -26.51 -3.47 -1.91
CA GLU A 170 -27.22 -4.42 -2.78
C GLU A 170 -27.78 -5.63 -1.99
N GLU A 171 -27.06 -6.09 -0.97
CA GLU A 171 -27.53 -7.16 -0.07
C GLU A 171 -28.64 -6.70 0.86
N HIS A 172 -28.65 -5.43 1.27
CA HIS A 172 -29.76 -4.84 2.04
C HIS A 172 -31.03 -4.74 1.19
N GLU A 173 -30.92 -4.37 -0.09
CA GLU A 173 -32.06 -4.28 -1.02
C GLU A 173 -32.66 -5.65 -1.40
N LEU A 174 -31.84 -6.72 -1.42
CA LEU A 174 -32.27 -8.10 -1.68
C LEU A 174 -32.78 -8.84 -0.44
N GLY A 175 -32.73 -8.20 0.73
CA GLY A 175 -33.06 -8.80 2.01
C GLY A 175 -31.86 -9.52 2.62
N ILE A 176 -31.54 -9.15 3.86
CA ILE A 176 -30.42 -9.67 4.67
C ILE A 176 -30.53 -11.19 4.92
N GLU A 177 -31.70 -11.78 4.63
CA GLU A 177 -31.98 -13.21 4.78
C GLU A 177 -31.25 -14.12 3.78
N ASN A 178 -30.81 -13.61 2.62
CA ASN A 178 -30.14 -14.40 1.58
C ASN A 178 -28.63 -14.13 1.47
N VAL A 179 -28.02 -13.48 2.46
CA VAL A 179 -26.59 -13.14 2.43
C VAL A 179 -25.73 -14.40 2.57
N VAL A 180 -25.02 -14.73 1.49
CA VAL A 180 -24.15 -15.92 1.38
C VAL A 180 -22.76 -15.69 1.98
N THR A 181 -22.41 -14.44 2.32
CA THR A 181 -21.13 -14.11 2.97
C THR A 181 -21.23 -14.54 4.44
N GLY A 182 -20.57 -15.66 4.76
CA GLY A 182 -20.70 -16.39 6.03
C GLY A 182 -20.14 -15.70 7.28
N LEU A 183 -20.46 -14.43 7.52
CA LEU A 183 -20.06 -13.70 8.73
C LEU A 183 -21.28 -13.19 9.51
N ARG A 184 -22.17 -14.11 9.90
CA ARG A 184 -23.21 -13.81 10.90
C ARG A 184 -22.58 -13.83 12.29
N ARG A 185 -22.20 -12.66 12.83
CA ARG A 185 -21.89 -12.55 14.28
C ARG A 185 -23.21 -12.71 15.04
N LYS A 186 -23.20 -13.47 16.15
CA LYS A 186 -24.33 -13.63 17.10
C LYS A 186 -24.65 -12.30 17.81
N LEU A 187 -25.13 -11.29 17.10
CA LEU A 187 -25.56 -10.02 17.70
C LEU A 187 -27.09 -9.89 17.77
N TRP A 188 -27.84 -10.88 17.29
CA TRP A 188 -29.31 -10.83 17.19
C TRP A 188 -30.02 -11.80 18.14
N ASP A 189 -29.34 -12.31 19.17
CA ASP A 189 -30.01 -13.13 20.18
C ASP A 189 -30.08 -12.34 21.49
N SER A 190 -31.26 -11.79 21.75
CA SER A 190 -31.79 -11.33 23.04
C SER A 190 -31.25 -10.01 23.61
N ASP A 191 -31.82 -8.88 23.18
CA ASP A 191 -31.90 -7.64 23.98
C ASP A 191 -33.33 -7.46 24.52
N ASP A 192 -33.87 -8.54 25.09
CA ASP A 192 -35.07 -8.54 25.93
C ASP A 192 -34.59 -8.83 27.37
N GLU A 193 -34.01 -7.85 28.05
CA GLU A 193 -33.79 -7.89 29.50
C GLU A 193 -34.81 -6.97 30.18
N ASP A 194 -35.89 -7.58 30.66
CA ASP A 194 -36.86 -6.96 31.57
C ASP A 194 -36.17 -6.48 32.86
N GLU A 195 -36.46 -5.23 33.23
CA GLU A 195 -36.10 -4.62 34.50
C GLU A 195 -36.79 -5.37 35.66
N ASP A 196 -36.01 -5.99 36.56
CA ASP A 196 -36.44 -6.23 37.94
C ASP A 196 -35.26 -6.14 38.92
N ASP A 197 -35.36 -5.15 39.80
CA ASP A 197 -34.48 -4.87 40.94
C ASP A 197 -34.55 -5.99 42.01
N ASP A 198 -33.44 -6.64 42.35
CA ASP A 198 -33.20 -7.07 43.75
C ASP A 198 -31.71 -7.23 44.08
N ALA A 199 -31.38 -6.85 45.32
CA ALA A 199 -30.05 -6.66 45.87
C ALA A 199 -29.42 -7.95 46.42
N GLY A 200 -28.09 -8.12 46.28
CA GLY A 200 -27.36 -9.14 47.05
C GLY A 200 -25.91 -9.43 46.67
N ALA A 201 -25.00 -8.78 47.41
CA ALA A 201 -23.56 -9.03 47.66
C ALA A 201 -22.83 -10.32 47.13
N GLN A 202 -21.61 -10.06 46.62
CA GLN A 202 -20.33 -10.84 46.66
C GLN A 202 -20.33 -12.26 46.04
N ASP A 203 -19.40 -12.66 45.17
CA ASP A 203 -17.94 -12.71 45.35
C ASP A 203 -17.24 -13.04 44.00
N LYS A 204 -15.95 -12.71 43.90
CA LYS A 204 -15.11 -12.84 42.70
C LYS A 204 -14.77 -14.29 42.34
N LYS A 205 -14.95 -14.66 41.06
CA LYS A 205 -14.04 -15.57 40.34
C LYS A 205 -13.85 -15.08 38.90
N GLN A 206 -12.60 -14.75 38.56
CA GLN A 206 -12.14 -14.62 37.17
C GLN A 206 -12.03 -16.03 36.60
N ASP A 207 -12.84 -16.34 35.60
CA ASP A 207 -12.62 -17.47 34.70
C ASP A 207 -12.26 -16.91 33.31
N ASP A 208 -11.03 -17.17 32.90
CA ASP A 208 -10.53 -17.02 31.54
C ASP A 208 -11.36 -17.90 30.60
N LYS A 209 -12.38 -17.34 29.95
CA LYS A 209 -13.06 -17.99 28.82
C LYS A 209 -12.24 -17.77 27.56
N GLN A 210 -11.32 -18.70 27.33
CA GLN A 210 -10.77 -19.01 26.02
C GLN A 210 -11.95 -19.24 25.06
N LEU A 211 -12.15 -18.31 24.11
CA LEU A 211 -13.14 -18.47 23.05
C LEU A 211 -12.58 -19.50 22.06
N ASP A 212 -13.02 -20.74 22.19
CA ASP A 212 -12.83 -21.77 21.17
C ASP A 212 -13.59 -21.31 19.90
N MET A 213 -12.84 -20.76 18.95
CA MET A 213 -13.31 -20.61 17.59
C MET A 213 -13.27 -21.99 16.94
N ASP A 214 -14.41 -22.68 16.93
CA ASP A 214 -14.61 -23.83 16.05
C ASP A 214 -14.61 -23.32 14.60
N VAL A 215 -13.41 -23.34 13.99
CA VAL A 215 -13.21 -23.11 12.57
C VAL A 215 -13.63 -24.39 11.86
N GLU A 216 -14.93 -24.53 11.58
CA GLU A 216 -15.39 -25.49 10.59
C GLU A 216 -14.99 -24.93 9.21
N VAL A 217 -13.80 -25.32 8.72
CA VAL A 217 -13.36 -25.02 7.34
C VAL A 217 -14.24 -25.81 6.39
N VAL A 218 -15.43 -25.28 6.12
CA VAL A 218 -16.24 -25.71 4.99
C VAL A 218 -15.64 -25.02 3.76
N ASP A 219 -14.87 -25.80 2.99
CA ASP A 219 -14.24 -25.37 1.74
C ASP A 219 -15.32 -25.14 0.64
N THR A 220 -15.97 -23.99 0.71
CA THR A 220 -16.96 -23.54 -0.28
C THR A 220 -16.40 -22.43 -1.15
N ILE A 221 -15.39 -22.80 -1.93
CA ILE A 221 -15.05 -22.08 -3.16
C ILE A 221 -16.34 -21.99 -4.02
N PRO A 222 -16.72 -20.79 -4.51
CA PRO A 222 -17.91 -20.59 -5.34
C PRO A 222 -17.94 -21.53 -6.56
N GLU A 223 -19.12 -22.07 -6.92
CA GLU A 223 -19.30 -22.93 -8.12
C GLU A 223 -18.61 -22.45 -9.40
N PRO A 224 -18.63 -21.16 -9.78
CA PRO A 224 -17.92 -20.70 -10.98
C PRO A 224 -16.40 -20.87 -10.87
N VAL A 225 -15.85 -20.81 -9.67
CA VAL A 225 -14.41 -20.98 -9.39
C VAL A 225 -14.05 -22.48 -9.32
N LYS A 226 -14.95 -23.35 -8.83
CA LYS A 226 -14.79 -24.82 -8.91
C LYS A 226 -14.75 -25.33 -10.35
N ARG A 227 -15.49 -24.72 -11.28
CA ARG A 227 -15.44 -25.07 -12.71
C ARG A 227 -14.13 -24.68 -13.40
N LEU A 228 -13.48 -23.59 -12.96
CA LEU A 228 -12.20 -23.16 -13.52
C LEU A 228 -11.03 -24.07 -13.10
N GLN A 229 -11.12 -24.73 -11.94
CA GLN A 229 -10.04 -25.59 -11.41
C GLN A 229 -10.13 -27.07 -11.81
N ARG A 230 -11.25 -27.54 -12.38
CA ARG A 230 -11.48 -28.97 -12.66
C ARG A 230 -11.71 -29.29 -14.14
N HIS A 231 -11.06 -28.57 -15.05
CA HIS A 231 -11.03 -29.03 -16.44
C HIS A 231 -10.14 -30.28 -16.52
N ASN A 232 -10.78 -31.45 -16.68
CA ASN A 232 -10.19 -32.77 -16.99
C ASN A 232 -9.57 -33.62 -15.86
N VAL A 233 -9.99 -33.47 -14.60
CA VAL A 233 -9.58 -34.43 -13.55
C VAL A 233 -10.67 -35.49 -13.34
N ASP A 234 -10.39 -36.72 -13.75
CA ASP A 234 -11.23 -37.89 -13.51
C ASP A 234 -11.15 -38.28 -12.02
N PRO A 235 -12.24 -38.17 -11.23
CA PRO A 235 -12.24 -38.44 -9.80
C PRO A 235 -12.08 -39.93 -9.45
N SER A 236 -12.07 -40.83 -10.44
CA SER A 236 -11.88 -42.27 -10.24
C SER A 236 -10.41 -42.71 -10.13
N LYS A 237 -9.46 -41.84 -10.44
CA LYS A 237 -8.03 -42.18 -10.45
C LYS A 237 -7.32 -41.73 -9.16
N PRO A 238 -6.38 -42.53 -8.63
CA PRO A 238 -5.63 -42.16 -7.44
C PRO A 238 -4.81 -40.87 -7.67
N PRO A 239 -4.67 -40.00 -6.66
CA PRO A 239 -3.89 -38.76 -6.79
C PRO A 239 -2.41 -39.08 -7.05
N MET A 240 -1.76 -38.31 -7.93
CA MET A 240 -0.35 -38.49 -8.28
C MET A 240 0.57 -38.33 -7.05
N SER A 241 1.61 -39.16 -6.96
CA SER A 241 2.63 -39.02 -5.91
C SER A 241 3.47 -37.75 -6.12
N ILE A 242 3.95 -37.18 -5.01
CA ILE A 242 4.69 -35.91 -5.00
C ILE A 242 5.98 -35.98 -5.82
N GLU A 243 6.62 -37.15 -5.91
CA GLU A 243 7.79 -37.38 -6.75
C GLU A 243 7.47 -37.21 -8.24
N HIS A 244 6.29 -37.63 -8.70
CA HIS A 244 5.87 -37.46 -10.08
C HIS A 244 5.58 -35.99 -10.41
N ILE A 245 5.00 -35.25 -9.47
CA ILE A 245 4.77 -33.80 -9.60
C ILE A 245 6.10 -33.05 -9.71
N LEU A 246 7.05 -33.35 -8.82
CA LEU A 246 8.37 -32.74 -8.83
C LEU A 246 9.14 -33.07 -10.10
N ARG A 247 9.06 -34.32 -10.57
CA ARG A 247 9.70 -34.75 -11.82
C ARG A 247 9.08 -34.06 -13.04
N PHE A 248 7.76 -33.90 -13.09
CA PHE A 248 7.09 -33.15 -14.16
C PHE A 248 7.52 -31.67 -14.14
N ALA A 249 7.51 -31.03 -12.97
CA ALA A 249 7.92 -29.62 -12.84
C ALA A 249 9.37 -29.38 -13.30
N LEU A 250 10.27 -30.34 -13.03
CA LEU A 250 11.69 -30.21 -13.35
C LEU A 250 12.06 -30.67 -14.76
N THR A 251 11.28 -31.57 -15.37
CA THR A 251 11.64 -32.19 -16.66
C THR A 251 10.63 -31.97 -17.77
N ALA A 252 9.48 -31.34 -17.48
CA ALA A 252 8.33 -31.15 -18.36
C ALA A 252 7.87 -32.43 -19.09
N ARG A 253 8.26 -33.60 -18.56
CA ARG A 253 7.99 -34.90 -19.18
C ARG A 253 6.75 -35.48 -18.54
N GLU A 254 5.73 -35.72 -19.36
CA GLU A 254 4.47 -36.28 -18.91
C GLU A 254 4.69 -37.61 -18.14
N PRO A 255 4.06 -37.78 -16.96
CA PRO A 255 4.21 -38.99 -16.17
C PRO A 255 3.62 -40.19 -16.93
N PRO A 256 4.25 -41.39 -16.84
CA PRO A 256 3.72 -42.57 -17.51
C PRO A 256 2.31 -42.87 -16.98
N ASN A 257 1.35 -42.96 -17.90
CA ASN A 257 -0.04 -43.32 -17.59
C ASN A 257 -0.07 -44.65 -16.83
N VAL A 258 -0.29 -44.59 -15.52
CA VAL A 258 -0.64 -45.76 -14.72
C VAL A 258 -2.09 -46.10 -15.05
N VAL A 259 -2.31 -47.30 -15.59
CA VAL A 259 -3.63 -47.90 -15.83
C VAL A 259 -4.41 -47.96 -14.53
#